data_AF-A0A7W0QSQ8-F1
#
_entry.id   AF-A0A7W0QSQ8-F1
#
_cell.length_a   1.000
_cell.length_b   1.000
_cell.length_c   1.000
_cell.angle_alpha   90.00
_cell.angle_beta   90.00
_cell.angle_gamma   90.00
#
_symmetry.space_group_name_H-M   'P 1'
#
loop_
_entity.id
_entity.type
_entity.pdbx_description
1 polymer ?
#
loop_
_entity_poly.entity_id
_entity_poly.type
_entity_poly.pdbx_seq_one_letter_code
_entity_poly.pdbx_strand_id
1 'polypeptide(L)'
;MNNRMPRVRAWSRFTGSLLALVILATGPLAIATTAQETAFDPAAFDVGLEPVAEGFAAPLYVTHAGDERLFVVEQAGTIQTVEGGEIAATPFLDLTGRVGSDASERGLLGLAFAPNYAETGLFYVNYTDLDGNTVVSRFAAPD
;
A
#
# COMPACT_ATOMS: atom_id res chain seq x y z
N MET A 1 -57.40 -35.29 14.74
CA MET A 1 -57.71 -34.10 15.55
C MET A 1 -57.95 -32.91 14.63
N ASN A 2 -59.21 -32.61 14.35
CA ASN A 2 -59.67 -31.39 13.69
C ASN A 2 -60.26 -30.49 14.76
N ASN A 3 -59.62 -29.35 15.07
CA ASN A 3 -60.26 -28.33 15.91
C ASN A 3 -60.99 -27.33 15.01
N ARG A 4 -62.31 -27.56 14.91
CA ARG A 4 -63.30 -26.51 14.67
C ARG A 4 -63.19 -25.50 15.84
N MET A 5 -63.53 -24.22 15.72
CA MET A 5 -64.90 -23.71 15.63
C MET A 5 -64.87 -22.13 15.70
N PRO A 6 -66.00 -21.39 15.65
CA PRO A 6 -66.29 -20.44 14.58
C PRO A 6 -66.62 -19.00 15.07
N ARG A 7 -67.22 -18.18 14.18
CA ARG A 7 -68.42 -17.30 14.38
C ARG A 7 -68.24 -15.89 13.79
N VAL A 8 -69.10 -15.54 12.81
CA VAL A 8 -70.16 -14.49 12.77
C VAL A 8 -69.64 -13.05 12.53
N ARG A 9 -69.85 -12.44 11.35
CA ARG A 9 -71.04 -11.81 10.70
C ARG A 9 -71.10 -10.29 10.91
N ALA A 10 -71.37 -9.59 9.79
CA ALA A 10 -72.03 -8.28 9.64
C ALA A 10 -71.18 -7.01 9.96
N TRP A 11 -71.27 -5.86 9.27
CA TRP A 11 -72.23 -5.29 8.30
C TRP A 11 -71.62 -4.16 7.43
N SER A 12 -72.02 -4.12 6.16
CA SER A 12 -72.47 -2.97 5.32
C SER A 12 -71.75 -1.60 5.28
N ARG A 13 -71.37 -1.24 4.03
CA ARG A 13 -71.55 0.04 3.28
C ARG A 13 -70.63 1.23 3.58
N PHE A 14 -69.89 1.68 2.56
CA PHE A 14 -69.97 3.07 2.09
C PHE A 14 -69.61 3.17 0.59
N THR A 15 -70.48 3.88 -0.12
CA THR A 15 -70.46 4.26 -1.53
C THR A 15 -69.33 5.24 -1.87
N GLY A 16 -68.78 5.15 -3.08
CA GLY A 16 -67.99 6.23 -3.66
C GLY A 16 -67.17 5.81 -4.87
N SER A 17 -67.78 5.83 -6.06
CA SER A 17 -67.00 5.91 -7.30
C SER A 17 -66.34 7.29 -7.35
N LEU A 18 -65.02 7.34 -7.27
CA LEU A 18 -64.26 8.46 -7.83
C LEU A 18 -63.62 7.97 -9.14
N LEU A 19 -64.03 8.60 -10.24
CA LEU A 19 -63.23 8.61 -11.47
C LEU A 19 -61.84 9.12 -11.11
N ALA A 20 -60.83 8.27 -11.15
CA ALA A 20 -59.45 8.72 -11.27
C ALA A 20 -59.15 8.92 -12.76
N LEU A 21 -59.09 10.19 -13.14
CA LEU A 21 -58.60 10.69 -14.41
C LEU A 21 -57.26 10.02 -14.75
N VAL A 22 -57.22 9.25 -15.86
CA VAL A 22 -55.94 8.82 -16.44
C VAL A 22 -55.31 10.06 -17.06
N ILE A 23 -54.45 10.73 -16.31
CA ILE A 23 -53.53 11.71 -16.87
C ILE A 23 -52.44 10.89 -17.58
N LEU A 24 -52.50 10.84 -18.91
CA LEU A 24 -51.38 10.38 -19.73
C LEU A 24 -50.26 11.43 -19.55
N ALA A 25 -49.43 11.25 -18.53
CA ALA A 25 -48.22 12.03 -18.37
C ALA A 25 -47.21 11.55 -19.42
N THR A 26 -47.26 12.13 -20.61
CA THR A 26 -46.20 12.02 -21.62
C THR A 26 -45.01 12.87 -21.19
N GLY A 27 -44.33 12.45 -20.12
CA GLY A 27 -43.01 12.96 -19.74
C GLY A 27 -41.92 12.10 -20.36
N PRO A 28 -40.78 12.66 -20.78
CA PRO A 28 -39.66 11.84 -21.23
C PRO A 28 -39.19 10.95 -20.08
N LEU A 29 -39.15 9.64 -20.33
CA LEU A 29 -38.50 8.67 -19.45
C LEU A 29 -37.01 9.04 -19.39
N ALA A 30 -36.59 9.70 -18.32
CA ALA A 30 -35.18 9.84 -18.00
C ALA A 30 -34.67 8.45 -17.59
N ILE A 31 -33.98 7.78 -18.50
CA ILE A 31 -33.26 6.54 -18.17
C ILE A 31 -32.05 6.98 -17.33
N ALA A 32 -32.13 6.81 -16.01
CA ALA A 32 -30.96 6.90 -15.16
C ALA A 32 -30.03 5.73 -15.54
N THR A 33 -29.00 6.00 -16.33
CA THR A 33 -27.91 5.05 -16.50
C THR A 33 -27.10 5.09 -15.20
N THR A 34 -27.29 4.07 -14.36
CA THR A 34 -26.38 3.84 -13.26
C THR A 34 -25.09 3.31 -13.87
N ALA A 35 -24.00 4.05 -13.74
CA ALA A 35 -22.68 3.52 -14.06
C ALA A 35 -22.46 2.27 -13.20
N GLN A 36 -22.38 1.11 -13.85
CA GLN A 36 -22.06 -0.13 -13.17
C GLN A 36 -20.54 -0.13 -12.94
N GLU A 37 -20.14 0.23 -11.73
CA GLU A 37 -18.75 0.16 -11.32
C GLU A 37 -18.34 -1.33 -11.34
N THR A 38 -17.45 -1.68 -12.27
CA THR A 38 -16.89 -3.02 -12.32
C THR A 38 -16.07 -3.22 -11.06
N ALA A 39 -16.46 -4.20 -10.24
CA ALA A 39 -15.69 -4.57 -9.07
C ALA A 39 -14.28 -5.00 -9.49
N PHE A 40 -13.28 -4.61 -8.71
CA PHE A 40 -11.91 -5.11 -8.86
C PHE A 40 -11.91 -6.62 -8.65
N ASP A 41 -11.46 -7.38 -9.65
CA ASP A 41 -11.23 -8.82 -9.55
C ASP A 41 -9.71 -9.08 -9.52
N PRO A 42 -9.12 -9.34 -8.34
CA PRO A 42 -7.70 -9.67 -8.23
C PRO A 42 -7.30 -10.91 -9.03
N ALA A 43 -8.23 -11.84 -9.26
CA ALA A 43 -7.97 -13.09 -9.98
C ALA A 43 -7.83 -12.89 -11.49
N ALA A 44 -8.18 -11.70 -12.01
CA ALA A 44 -7.98 -11.33 -13.41
C ALA A 44 -6.53 -10.93 -13.73
N PHE A 45 -5.63 -10.86 -12.74
CA PHE A 45 -4.23 -10.47 -12.90
C PHE A 45 -3.28 -11.61 -12.59
N ASP A 46 -2.34 -11.87 -13.49
CA ASP A 46 -1.21 -12.76 -13.25
C ASP A 46 -0.06 -11.98 -12.59
N VAL A 47 0.26 -12.32 -11.33
CA VAL A 47 1.38 -11.73 -10.59
C VAL A 47 2.49 -12.76 -10.50
N GLY A 48 3.69 -12.37 -10.96
CA GLY A 48 4.90 -13.19 -10.91
C GLY A 48 6.05 -12.47 -10.21
N LEU A 49 7.11 -13.22 -9.93
CA LEU A 49 8.37 -12.68 -9.41
C LEU A 49 9.43 -12.75 -10.50
N GLU A 50 10.15 -11.65 -10.69
CA GLU A 50 11.33 -11.57 -11.54
C GLU A 50 12.54 -11.21 -10.66
N PRO A 51 13.64 -11.99 -10.70
CA PRO A 51 14.86 -11.63 -10.00
C PRO A 51 15.44 -10.32 -10.57
N VAL A 52 15.70 -9.34 -9.70
CA VAL A 52 16.30 -8.05 -10.09
C VAL A 52 17.80 -8.03 -9.83
N ALA A 53 18.23 -8.50 -8.66
CA ALA A 53 19.61 -8.63 -8.24
C ALA A 53 19.74 -9.67 -7.13
N GLU A 54 20.92 -10.26 -6.98
CA GLU A 54 21.22 -11.30 -5.99
C GLU A 54 22.58 -11.02 -5.30
N GLY A 55 22.87 -11.74 -4.22
CA GLY A 55 24.17 -11.66 -3.53
C GLY A 55 24.22 -10.75 -2.31
N PHE A 56 23.09 -10.24 -1.83
CA PHE A 56 23.00 -9.44 -0.61
C PHE A 56 23.20 -10.27 0.67
N ALA A 57 23.81 -9.65 1.68
CA ALA A 57 23.99 -10.18 3.01
C ALA A 57 22.96 -9.58 3.99
N ALA A 58 21.96 -10.39 4.38
CA ALA A 58 20.91 -9.99 5.31
C ALA A 58 20.27 -8.61 4.97
N PRO A 59 19.64 -8.46 3.78
CA PRO A 59 18.99 -7.22 3.39
C PRO A 59 17.76 -6.95 4.27
N LEU A 60 17.63 -5.72 4.76
CA LEU A 60 16.55 -5.29 5.66
C LEU A 60 15.59 -4.29 5.02
N TYR A 61 16.07 -3.49 4.07
CA TYR A 61 15.28 -2.43 3.46
C TYR A 61 15.76 -2.14 2.04
N VAL A 62 14.84 -1.75 1.16
CA VAL A 62 15.14 -1.29 -0.20
C VAL A 62 14.32 -0.04 -0.50
N THR A 63 14.95 0.95 -1.13
CA THR A 63 14.30 2.20 -1.56
C THR A 63 15.02 2.80 -2.76
N HIS A 64 14.53 3.92 -3.27
CA HIS A 64 15.16 4.69 -4.35
C HIS A 64 15.30 6.16 -3.92
N ALA A 65 16.21 6.90 -4.57
CA ALA A 65 16.48 8.30 -4.24
C ALA A 65 15.65 9.30 -5.07
N GLY A 66 14.58 8.83 -5.71
CA GLY A 66 13.83 9.56 -6.73
C GLY A 66 14.37 9.37 -8.15
N ASP A 67 15.38 8.52 -8.33
CA ASP A 67 15.92 8.08 -9.63
C ASP A 67 15.75 6.55 -9.81
N GLU A 68 16.35 5.99 -10.86
CA GLU A 68 16.25 4.55 -11.21
C GLU A 68 17.10 3.64 -10.32
N ARG A 69 17.98 4.21 -9.49
CA ARG A 69 18.87 3.44 -8.63
C ARG A 69 18.10 2.90 -7.43
N LEU A 70 18.32 1.62 -7.11
CA LEU A 70 17.85 1.04 -5.86
C LEU A 70 18.97 1.03 -4.84
N PHE A 71 18.62 1.30 -3.59
CA PHE A 71 19.53 1.29 -2.45
C PHE A 71 19.08 0.21 -1.49
N VAL A 72 19.91 -0.84 -1.35
CA VAL A 72 19.63 -1.99 -0.49
C VAL A 72 20.43 -1.87 0.80
N VAL A 73 19.72 -1.82 1.92
CA VAL A 73 20.29 -1.73 3.26
C VAL A 73 20.58 -3.13 3.78
N GLU A 74 21.82 -3.39 4.15
CA GLU A 74 22.28 -4.66 4.73
C GLU A 74 22.52 -4.49 6.24
N GLN A 75 22.09 -5.48 7.03
CA GLN A 75 22.10 -5.42 8.50
C GLN A 75 23.46 -5.03 9.10
N ALA A 76 24.56 -5.51 8.50
CA ALA A 76 25.92 -5.31 9.00
C ALA A 76 26.42 -3.87 8.89
N GLY A 77 25.72 -2.97 8.19
CA GLY A 77 26.07 -1.55 8.11
C GLY A 77 26.39 -1.02 6.71
N THR A 78 26.17 -1.80 5.67
CA THR A 78 26.39 -1.39 4.27
C THR A 78 25.08 -1.00 3.58
N ILE A 79 25.19 -0.05 2.65
CA ILE A 79 24.12 0.27 1.70
C ILE A 79 24.67 -0.01 0.30
N GLN A 80 24.10 -0.98 -0.40
CA GLN A 80 24.46 -1.31 -1.77
C GLN A 80 23.63 -0.50 -2.76
N THR A 81 24.20 -0.13 -3.90
CA THR A 81 23.46 0.44 -5.03
C THR A 81 23.25 -0.62 -6.09
N VAL A 82 22.03 -0.73 -6.60
CA VAL A 82 21.69 -1.53 -7.77
C VAL A 82 21.29 -0.59 -8.90
N GLU A 83 21.89 -0.77 -10.06
CA GLU A 83 21.57 -0.02 -11.27
C GLU A 83 21.63 -0.96 -12.48
N GLY A 84 20.58 -0.99 -13.30
CA GLY A 84 20.50 -1.90 -14.44
C GLY A 84 20.54 -3.39 -14.08
N GLY A 85 20.13 -3.77 -12.86
CA GLY A 85 20.17 -5.15 -12.35
C GLY A 85 21.52 -5.58 -11.76
N GLU A 86 22.52 -4.72 -11.77
CA GLU A 86 23.87 -5.02 -11.28
C GLU A 86 24.14 -4.30 -9.95
N ILE A 87 24.82 -4.97 -9.03
CA ILE A 87 25.29 -4.36 -7.77
C ILE A 87 26.59 -3.58 -8.04
N ALA A 88 26.62 -2.33 -7.62
CA ALA A 88 27.82 -1.49 -7.73
C ALA A 88 29.01 -2.10 -6.97
N ALA A 89 30.21 -2.00 -7.54
CA ALA A 89 31.43 -2.57 -6.96
C ALA A 89 31.83 -1.92 -5.61
N THR A 90 31.35 -0.71 -5.35
CA THR A 90 31.58 0.01 -4.09
C THR A 90 30.21 0.32 -3.46
N PRO A 91 30.01 0.01 -2.17
CA PRO A 91 28.76 0.35 -1.50
C PRO A 91 28.56 1.88 -1.49
N PHE A 92 27.31 2.31 -1.56
CA PHE A 92 26.94 3.71 -1.40
C PHE A 92 27.36 4.27 -0.03
N LEU A 93 27.27 3.43 1.01
CA LEU A 93 27.72 3.75 2.35
C LEU A 93 28.23 2.50 3.06
N ASP A 94 29.33 2.62 3.79
CA ASP A 94 29.86 1.59 4.68
C ASP A 94 29.99 2.16 6.11
N LEU A 95 29.16 1.64 7.03
CA LEU A 95 29.18 1.91 8.46
C LEU A 95 29.54 0.68 9.29
N THR A 96 30.14 -0.36 8.70
CA THR A 96 30.49 -1.61 9.41
C THR A 96 31.37 -1.38 10.65
N GLY A 97 32.20 -0.32 10.64
CA GLY A 97 32.99 0.10 11.80
C GLY A 97 32.24 0.89 12.88
N ARG A 98 30.94 1.17 12.70
CA ARG A 98 30.10 1.95 13.62
C ARG A 98 28.83 1.22 14.07
N VAL A 99 28.41 0.22 13.30
CA VAL A 99 27.15 -0.52 13.49
C VAL A 99 27.42 -1.80 14.28
N GLY A 100 26.68 -2.00 15.37
CA GLY A 100 26.59 -3.31 16.03
C GLY A 100 25.48 -4.14 15.37
N SER A 101 25.76 -5.39 15.01
CA SER A 101 24.82 -6.31 14.32
C SER A 101 24.85 -7.74 14.89
N ASP A 102 25.26 -7.88 16.14
CA ASP A 102 25.41 -9.13 16.89
C ASP A 102 24.08 -9.69 17.46
N ALA A 103 22.98 -8.96 17.35
CA ALA A 103 21.66 -9.38 17.81
C ALA A 103 20.58 -9.13 16.75
N SER A 104 19.44 -9.82 16.86
CA SER A 104 18.43 -9.92 15.80
C SER A 104 17.93 -8.58 15.27
N GLU A 105 17.69 -7.60 16.14
CA GLU A 105 17.17 -6.27 15.76
C GLU A 105 18.25 -5.19 15.80
N ARG A 106 19.51 -5.56 16.00
CA ARG A 106 20.65 -4.64 15.88
C ARG A 106 21.13 -4.62 14.43
N GLY A 107 21.59 -3.47 13.98
CA GLY A 107 22.15 -3.29 12.65
C GLY A 107 21.86 -1.92 12.07
N LEU A 108 22.03 -1.79 10.76
CA LEU A 108 21.53 -0.66 9.98
C LEU A 108 20.09 -0.95 9.55
N LEU A 109 19.14 -0.20 10.11
CA LEU A 109 17.71 -0.54 10.09
C LEU A 109 16.87 0.35 9.19
N GLY A 110 17.39 1.51 8.78
CA GLY A 110 16.61 2.43 7.96
C GLY A 110 17.46 3.39 7.14
N LEU A 111 16.89 3.80 6.01
CA LEU A 111 17.42 4.79 5.08
C LEU A 111 16.27 5.69 4.60
N ALA A 112 16.50 7.00 4.60
CA ALA A 112 15.60 7.98 3.99
C ALA A 112 16.38 9.06 3.26
N PHE A 113 16.07 9.26 1.99
CA PHE A 113 16.59 10.38 1.20
C PHE A 113 15.83 11.66 1.54
N ALA A 114 16.52 12.80 1.60
CA ALA A 114 15.85 14.09 1.76
C ALA A 114 14.94 14.37 0.54
N PRO A 115 13.82 15.09 0.70
CA PRO A 115 12.94 15.41 -0.43
C PRO A 115 13.64 16.14 -1.59
N ASN A 116 14.70 16.90 -1.30
CA ASN A 116 15.56 17.56 -2.27
C ASN A 116 16.94 16.90 -2.37
N TYR A 117 17.01 15.58 -2.28
CA TYR A 117 18.25 14.82 -2.37
C TYR A 117 19.02 15.11 -3.67
N ALA A 118 18.34 15.24 -4.81
CA ALA A 118 18.97 15.56 -6.09
C ALA A 118 19.76 16.89 -6.08
N GLU A 119 19.40 17.82 -5.20
CA GLU A 119 20.06 19.14 -5.07
C GLU A 119 21.10 19.16 -3.95
N THR A 120 20.88 18.38 -2.88
CA THR A 120 21.65 18.50 -1.63
C THR A 120 22.53 17.30 -1.31
N GLY A 121 22.28 16.16 -1.95
CA GLY A 121 22.88 14.87 -1.61
C GLY A 121 22.54 14.38 -0.21
N LEU A 122 21.60 15.01 0.51
CA LEU A 122 21.35 14.70 1.92
C LEU A 122 20.47 13.46 2.11
N PHE A 123 20.90 12.58 3.01
CA PHE A 123 20.13 11.43 3.42
C PHE A 123 20.36 11.11 4.90
N TYR A 124 19.50 10.25 5.44
CA TYR A 124 19.44 9.92 6.85
C TYR A 124 19.41 8.41 7.01
N VAL A 125 20.08 7.92 8.04
CA VAL A 125 20.08 6.50 8.40
C VAL A 125 19.74 6.30 9.86
N ASN A 126 19.14 5.15 10.17
CA ASN A 126 18.91 4.68 11.53
C ASN A 126 19.64 3.37 11.76
N TYR A 127 20.44 3.29 12.83
CA TYR A 127 21.19 2.10 13.17
C TYR A 127 21.37 1.92 14.68
N THR A 128 21.74 0.71 15.10
CA THR A 128 22.27 0.47 16.44
C THR A 128 23.79 0.56 16.42
N ASP A 129 24.38 1.40 17.26
CA ASP A 129 25.84 1.52 17.35
C ASP A 129 26.48 0.30 18.07
N LEU A 130 27.81 0.33 18.19
CA LEU A 130 28.58 -0.74 18.85
C LEU A 130 28.21 -0.93 20.33
N ASP A 131 27.81 0.14 21.01
CA ASP A 131 27.40 0.13 22.43
C ASP A 131 25.93 -0.28 22.63
N GLY A 132 25.18 -0.45 21.54
CA GLY A 132 23.78 -0.86 21.58
C GLY A 132 22.79 0.31 21.57
N ASN A 133 23.24 1.54 21.34
CA ASN A 133 22.37 2.71 21.29
C ASN A 133 21.71 2.84 19.91
N THR A 134 20.46 3.28 19.88
CA THR A 134 19.80 3.69 18.64
C THR A 134 20.28 5.07 18.21
N VAL A 135 20.84 5.15 17.01
CA VAL A 135 21.37 6.37 16.42
C VAL A 135 20.59 6.72 15.15
N VAL A 136 20.32 8.02 14.97
CA VAL A 136 19.89 8.60 13.70
C VAL A 136 20.97 9.57 13.24
N SER A 137 21.49 9.38 12.04
CA SER A 137 22.60 10.18 11.49
C SER A 137 22.26 10.74 10.13
N ARG A 138 22.73 11.96 9.86
CA ARG A 138 22.65 12.62 8.55
C ARG A 138 23.98 12.46 7.83
N PHE A 139 23.90 12.17 6.53
CA PHE A 139 25.04 12.09 5.62
C PHE A 139 24.77 12.94 4.38
N ALA A 140 25.84 13.25 3.65
CA ALA A 140 25.79 13.79 2.30
C ALA A 140 26.45 12.77 1.36
N ALA A 141 25.82 12.48 0.23
CA ALA A 141 26.42 11.66 -0.80
C ALA A 141 27.72 12.31 -1.30
N PRO A 142 28.76 11.51 -1.62
CA PRO A 142 29.93 12.04 -2.31
C PRO A 142 29.53 12.58 -3.71
N ASP A 143 30.21 13.64 -4.14
CA ASP A 143 30.06 14.22 -5.49
C ASP A 143 30.39 13.21 -6.61
#